data_AF-A0A128FDA9-F1
#
_entry.id   AF-A0A128FDA9-F1
#
_cell.length_a   1.000
_cell.length_b   1.000
_cell.length_c   1.000
_cell.angle_alpha   90.00
_cell.angle_beta   90.00
_cell.angle_gamma   90.00
#
_symmetry.space_group_name_H-M   'P 1'
#
loop_
_entity.id
_entity.type
_entity.pdbx_description
1 polymer ?
#
loop_
_entity_poly.entity_id
_entity_poly.type
_entity_poly.pdbx_seq_one_letter_code
_entity_poly.pdbx_strand_id
1 'polypeptide(L)'
;MKQLFSALAVLMMLAVPAAHAKDNYISDELFTYMHSGPGTQFRIVGSVDAGTKVTVVDTNRNAGYTQVIDDRGRKGWVETKYVSNQPGLKVRVPALEEELKQVKEALSSAQGDAEAKTKGLIESLDQRNSQVKELERHTSELNQQLIDAQTEIRELRARIDTQKDDLLMRYFAYGGMVAGGGLLFGLILPHLIPRRKKRNNGWA
;
A
#
# COMPACT_ATOMS: atom_id res chain seq x y z
N MET A 1 -10.33 -43.22 -14.13
CA MET A 1 -11.16 -43.17 -12.89
C MET A 1 -10.74 -44.16 -11.80
N LYS A 2 -10.30 -45.40 -12.11
CA LYS A 2 -9.90 -46.39 -11.07
C LYS A 2 -8.68 -45.98 -10.21
N GLN A 3 -7.74 -45.21 -10.78
CA GLN A 3 -6.56 -44.73 -10.07
C GLN A 3 -6.85 -43.60 -9.05
N LEU A 4 -7.96 -42.88 -9.24
CA LEU A 4 -8.38 -41.81 -8.30
C LEU A 4 -9.06 -42.39 -7.05
N PHE A 5 -9.78 -43.50 -7.19
CA PHE A 5 -10.38 -44.21 -6.05
C PHE A 5 -9.33 -44.87 -5.16
N SER A 6 -8.24 -45.39 -5.74
CA SER A 6 -7.16 -46.02 -4.96
C SER A 6 -6.33 -45.00 -4.17
N ALA A 7 -6.16 -43.78 -4.69
CA ALA A 7 -5.48 -42.70 -3.98
C ALA A 7 -6.32 -42.17 -2.80
N LEU A 8 -7.65 -42.12 -2.95
CA LEU A 8 -8.56 -41.66 -1.89
C LEU A 8 -8.64 -42.64 -0.72
N ALA A 9 -8.54 -43.95 -0.98
CA ALA A 9 -8.54 -44.99 0.05
C ALA A 9 -7.26 -44.99 0.91
N VAL A 10 -6.10 -44.66 0.33
CA VAL A 10 -4.83 -44.55 1.06
C VAL A 10 -4.80 -43.30 1.95
N LEU A 11 -5.39 -42.19 1.50
CA LEU A 11 -5.47 -40.95 2.28
C LEU A 11 -6.35 -41.11 3.53
N MET A 12 -7.36 -41.99 3.48
CA MET A 12 -8.30 -42.22 4.59
C MET A 12 -7.71 -43.09 5.71
N MET A 13 -6.69 -43.92 5.44
CA MET A 13 -6.00 -44.73 6.45
C MET A 13 -4.98 -43.93 7.29
N LEU A 14 -4.57 -42.74 6.86
CA LEU A 14 -3.68 -41.86 7.62
C LEU A 14 -4.40 -40.99 8.66
N ALA A 15 -5.74 -41.02 8.69
CA ALA A 15 -6.55 -40.28 9.65
C ALA A 15 -6.87 -41.10 10.91
N VAL A 16 -5.89 -41.81 11.48
CA VAL A 16 -6.04 -42.40 12.81
C VAL A 16 -5.91 -41.28 13.84
N PRO A 17 -6.95 -40.99 14.65
CA PRO A 17 -6.83 -40.00 15.71
C PRO A 17 -5.80 -40.49 16.73
N ALA A 18 -4.70 -39.76 16.88
CA ALA A 18 -3.78 -39.95 17.98
C ALA A 18 -4.56 -39.76 19.29
N ALA A 19 -4.59 -40.80 20.14
CA ALA A 19 -5.16 -40.71 21.46
C ALA A 19 -4.31 -39.73 22.29
N HIS A 20 -4.75 -38.48 22.39
CA HIS A 20 -4.13 -37.49 23.26
C HIS A 20 -4.36 -37.88 24.71
N ALA A 21 -3.32 -38.42 25.35
CA ALA A 21 -3.29 -38.61 26.79
C ALA A 21 -3.40 -37.23 27.46
N LYS A 22 -4.40 -37.04 28.33
CA LYS A 22 -4.54 -35.82 29.12
C LYS A 22 -3.56 -35.88 30.28
N ASP A 23 -2.62 -34.94 30.30
CA ASP A 23 -1.65 -34.80 31.38
C ASP A 23 -2.33 -34.26 32.65
N ASN A 24 -2.14 -34.95 33.77
CA ASN A 24 -2.64 -34.54 35.08
C ASN A 24 -1.45 -34.35 36.04
N TYR A 25 -1.59 -33.45 37.00
CA TYR A 25 -0.57 -33.02 37.95
C TYR A 25 -1.18 -32.91 39.35
N ILE A 26 -0.37 -33.10 40.39
CA ILE A 26 -0.79 -32.79 41.76
C ILE A 26 -0.69 -31.28 42.03
N SER A 27 -1.74 -30.66 42.56
CA SER A 27 -1.83 -29.22 42.83
C SER A 27 -0.96 -28.80 44.03
N ASP A 28 -0.69 -27.49 44.15
CA ASP A 28 0.42 -26.86 44.90
C ASP A 28 0.47 -27.02 46.44
N GLU A 29 -0.19 -28.02 47.05
CA GLU A 29 0.05 -28.38 48.45
C GLU A 29 1.30 -29.26 48.57
N LEU A 30 2.22 -28.91 49.47
CA LEU A 30 3.58 -29.47 49.63
C LEU A 30 3.71 -30.97 49.33
N PHE A 31 2.74 -31.76 49.79
CA PHE A 31 2.52 -33.15 49.37
C PHE A 31 1.06 -33.55 49.67
N THR A 32 0.56 -34.58 49.00
CA THR A 32 -0.71 -35.25 49.33
C THR A 32 -0.48 -36.72 49.67
N TYR A 33 -1.32 -37.28 50.55
CA TYR A 33 -1.25 -38.69 50.90
C TYR A 33 -2.00 -39.54 49.87
N MET A 34 -1.37 -40.65 49.53
CA MET A 34 -1.94 -41.66 48.65
C MET A 34 -2.44 -42.83 49.49
N HIS A 35 -3.70 -43.20 49.32
CA HIS A 35 -4.40 -44.25 50.05
C HIS A 35 -4.55 -45.51 49.21
N SER A 36 -4.66 -46.68 49.85
CA SER A 36 -4.91 -47.95 49.15
C SER A 36 -6.34 -48.07 48.58
N GLY A 37 -7.26 -47.21 49.03
CA GLY A 37 -8.66 -47.18 48.59
C GLY A 37 -9.23 -45.75 48.59
N PRO A 38 -10.43 -45.54 48.03
CA PRO A 38 -11.03 -44.21 47.88
C PRO A 38 -11.61 -43.69 49.20
N GLY A 39 -10.75 -43.18 50.09
CA GLY A 39 -11.16 -42.64 51.39
C GLY A 39 -10.04 -42.57 52.43
N THR A 40 -10.21 -41.74 53.45
CA THR A 40 -9.25 -41.59 54.57
C THR A 40 -9.19 -42.82 55.47
N GLN A 41 -10.21 -43.67 55.46
CA GLN A 41 -10.26 -44.92 56.22
C GLN A 41 -9.30 -45.99 55.69
N PHE A 42 -8.77 -45.81 54.47
CA PHE A 42 -7.84 -46.75 53.86
C PHE A 42 -6.39 -46.42 54.23
N ARG A 43 -5.56 -47.47 54.32
CA ARG A 43 -4.13 -47.34 54.69
C ARG A 43 -3.40 -46.42 53.72
N ILE A 44 -2.58 -45.52 54.25
CA ILE A 44 -1.66 -44.70 53.46
C ILE A 44 -0.58 -45.61 52.84
N VAL A 45 -0.48 -45.58 51.52
CA VAL A 45 0.52 -46.33 50.74
C VAL A 45 1.72 -45.46 50.36
N GLY A 46 1.63 -44.15 50.52
CA GLY A 46 2.74 -43.21 50.35
C GLY A 46 2.27 -41.76 50.29
N SER A 47 3.19 -40.86 49.95
CA SER A 47 2.92 -39.46 49.60
C SER A 47 3.33 -39.18 48.15
N VAL A 48 2.70 -38.15 47.57
CA VAL A 48 3.02 -37.60 46.24
C VAL A 48 3.25 -36.09 46.40
N ASP A 49 4.36 -35.60 45.87
CA ASP A 49 4.75 -34.20 45.99
C ASP A 49 3.94 -33.32 45.01
N ALA A 50 3.70 -32.06 45.37
CA ALA A 50 3.09 -31.08 44.47
C ALA A 50 3.87 -30.95 43.15
N GLY A 51 3.14 -30.79 42.05
CA GLY A 51 3.70 -30.67 40.69
C GLY A 51 4.10 -31.99 40.05
N THR A 52 4.02 -33.12 40.76
CA THR A 52 4.28 -34.44 40.18
C THR A 52 3.27 -34.75 39.09
N LYS A 53 3.76 -35.17 37.92
CA LYS A 53 2.91 -35.65 36.83
C LYS A 53 2.34 -37.02 37.21
N VAL A 54 1.03 -37.15 37.13
CA VAL A 54 0.31 -38.37 37.50
C VAL A 54 -0.61 -38.82 36.37
N THR A 55 -0.79 -40.13 36.24
CA THR A 55 -1.75 -40.70 35.28
C THR A 55 -3.01 -41.08 36.02
N VAL A 56 -4.14 -40.48 35.65
CA VAL A 56 -5.44 -40.82 36.22
C VAL A 56 -5.94 -42.14 35.63
N VAL A 57 -6.24 -43.11 36.50
CA VAL A 57 -6.75 -44.43 36.13
C VAL A 57 -8.25 -44.52 36.34
N ASP A 58 -8.75 -44.01 37.47
CA ASP A 58 -10.17 -44.05 37.83
C ASP A 58 -10.52 -42.85 38.72
N THR A 59 -11.79 -42.49 38.78
CA THR A 59 -12.28 -41.37 39.59
C THR A 59 -13.56 -41.76 40.32
N ASN A 60 -13.47 -41.88 41.65
CA ASN A 60 -14.61 -42.12 42.50
C ASN A 60 -15.18 -40.77 42.98
N ARG A 61 -16.17 -40.27 42.23
CA ARG A 61 -16.83 -39.00 42.52
C ARG A 61 -17.60 -39.00 43.85
N ASN A 62 -18.12 -40.17 44.28
CA ASN A 62 -18.89 -40.28 45.51
C ASN A 62 -18.00 -40.14 46.75
N ALA A 63 -16.80 -40.72 46.70
CA ALA A 63 -15.82 -40.61 47.78
C ALA A 63 -14.97 -39.32 47.69
N GLY A 64 -14.90 -38.68 46.52
CA GLY A 64 -14.05 -37.52 46.28
C GLY A 64 -12.57 -37.87 46.06
N TYR A 65 -12.28 -39.10 45.61
CA TYR A 65 -10.93 -39.60 45.38
C TYR A 65 -10.71 -40.01 43.92
N THR A 66 -9.49 -39.81 43.44
CA THR A 66 -9.03 -40.21 42.12
C THR A 66 -7.89 -41.21 42.26
N GLN A 67 -8.00 -42.33 41.56
CA GLN A 67 -6.93 -43.31 41.48
C GLN A 67 -5.90 -42.84 40.47
N VAL A 68 -4.67 -42.71 40.92
CA VAL A 68 -3.55 -42.24 40.12
C VAL A 68 -2.39 -43.23 40.13
N ILE A 69 -1.60 -43.18 39.08
CA ILE A 69 -0.26 -43.78 39.02
C ILE A 69 0.75 -42.64 39.00
N ASP A 70 1.67 -42.65 39.96
CA ASP A 70 2.75 -41.67 40.03
C ASP A 70 3.90 -41.98 39.06
N ASP A 71 4.87 -41.08 39.00
CA ASP A 71 6.11 -41.21 38.22
C ASP A 71 6.97 -42.42 38.62
N ARG A 72 6.80 -42.92 39.85
CA ARG A 72 7.45 -44.12 40.39
C ARG A 72 6.67 -45.41 40.09
N GLY A 73 5.57 -45.33 39.35
CA GLY A 73 4.72 -46.48 39.00
C GLY A 73 3.85 -47.01 40.13
N ARG A 74 3.73 -46.28 41.25
CA ARG A 74 2.89 -46.65 42.40
C ARG A 74 1.44 -46.29 42.11
N LYS A 75 0.53 -47.23 42.36
CA LYS A 75 -0.91 -47.05 42.20
C LYS A 75 -1.57 -46.75 43.54
N GLY A 76 -2.39 -45.72 43.60
CA GLY A 76 -3.20 -45.43 44.79
C GLY A 76 -4.18 -44.28 44.59
N TRP A 77 -4.91 -43.95 45.65
CA TRP A 77 -5.99 -42.97 45.61
C TRP A 77 -5.56 -41.67 46.30
N VAL A 78 -5.74 -40.55 45.61
CA VAL A 78 -5.51 -39.19 46.13
C VAL A 78 -6.81 -38.41 46.08
N GLU A 79 -6.98 -37.39 46.92
CA GLU A 79 -8.19 -36.57 46.85
C GLU A 79 -8.28 -35.84 45.50
N THR A 80 -9.45 -35.87 44.87
CA THR A 80 -9.66 -35.32 43.53
C THR A 80 -9.36 -33.82 43.45
N LYS A 81 -9.57 -33.07 44.53
CA LYS A 81 -9.25 -31.63 44.60
C LYS A 81 -7.77 -31.32 44.40
N TYR A 82 -6.90 -32.30 44.62
CA TYR A 82 -5.46 -32.18 44.41
C TYR A 82 -5.02 -32.61 43.02
N VAL A 83 -5.90 -33.17 42.19
CA VAL A 83 -5.56 -33.54 40.81
C VAL A 83 -5.97 -32.42 39.87
N SER A 84 -4.99 -31.76 39.28
CA SER A 84 -5.14 -30.65 38.34
C SER A 84 -4.70 -31.05 36.94
N ASN A 85 -5.34 -30.50 35.91
CA ASN A 85 -4.87 -30.65 34.52
C ASN A 85 -3.78 -29.61 34.16
N GLN A 86 -3.43 -28.72 35.09
CA GLN A 86 -2.45 -27.66 34.88
C GLN A 86 -1.20 -27.90 35.73
N PRO A 87 0.01 -27.62 35.19
CA PRO A 87 1.25 -27.62 35.98
C PRO A 87 1.17 -26.69 37.19
N GLY A 88 1.95 -26.99 38.24
CA GLY A 88 1.99 -26.19 39.47
C GLY A 88 2.50 -24.75 39.26
N LEU A 89 2.18 -23.85 40.20
CA LEU A 89 2.55 -22.42 40.14
C LEU A 89 4.05 -22.21 39.99
N LYS A 90 4.88 -23.04 40.65
CA LYS A 90 6.35 -22.93 40.59
C LYS A 90 6.91 -23.04 39.17
N VAL A 91 6.22 -23.76 38.28
CA VAL A 91 6.61 -23.92 36.87
C VAL A 91 5.96 -22.83 36.02
N ARG A 92 4.72 -22.46 36.32
CA ARG A 92 3.95 -21.49 35.53
C ARG A 92 4.40 -20.05 35.72
N VAL A 93 4.73 -19.63 36.93
CA VAL A 93 5.15 -18.24 37.22
C VAL A 93 6.36 -17.83 36.39
N PRO A 94 7.51 -18.55 36.40
CA PRO A 94 8.65 -18.15 35.58
C PRO A 94 8.37 -18.21 34.07
N ALA A 95 7.55 -19.17 33.61
CA ALA A 95 7.15 -19.24 32.21
C ALA A 95 6.28 -18.03 31.79
N LEU A 96 5.32 -17.64 32.63
CA LEU A 96 4.45 -16.48 32.38
C LEU A 96 5.22 -15.15 32.47
N GLU A 97 6.21 -15.04 33.36
CA GLU A 97 7.09 -13.88 33.43
C GLU A 97 7.92 -13.73 32.15
N GLU A 98 8.45 -14.83 31.61
CA GLU A 98 9.19 -14.84 30.35
C GLU A 98 8.29 -14.50 29.16
N GLU A 99 7.08 -15.08 29.08
CA GLU A 99 6.09 -14.71 28.07
C GLU A 99 5.74 -13.22 28.14
N LEU A 100 5.53 -12.69 29.35
CA LEU A 100 5.18 -11.29 29.54
C LEU A 100 6.32 -10.35 29.15
N LYS A 101 7.58 -10.76 29.39
CA LYS A 101 8.76 -10.05 28.90
C LYS A 101 8.81 -10.05 27.38
N GLN A 102 8.64 -11.21 26.74
CA GLN A 102 8.66 -11.33 25.28
C GLN A 102 7.54 -10.52 24.62
N VAL A 103 6.32 -10.56 25.17
CA VAL A 103 5.20 -9.78 24.67
C VAL A 103 5.45 -8.27 24.84
N LYS A 104 6.03 -7.84 25.95
CA LYS A 104 6.41 -6.43 26.15
C LYS A 104 7.49 -5.98 25.17
N GLU A 105 8.51 -6.80 24.93
CA GLU A 105 9.56 -6.50 23.96
C GLU A 105 8.99 -6.42 22.53
N ALA A 106 8.14 -7.39 22.13
CA ALA A 106 7.46 -7.39 20.84
C ALA A 106 6.51 -6.20 20.67
N LEU A 107 5.82 -5.79 21.73
CA LEU A 107 4.96 -4.61 21.71
C LEU A 107 5.79 -3.33 21.53
N SER A 108 6.90 -3.21 22.26
CA SER A 108 7.81 -2.07 22.13
C SER A 108 8.42 -1.97 20.73
N SER A 109 8.81 -3.10 20.13
CA SER A 109 9.32 -3.10 18.75
C SER A 109 8.23 -2.74 17.75
N ALA A 110 7.03 -3.31 17.90
CA ALA A 110 5.89 -3.00 17.02
C ALA A 110 5.47 -1.53 17.11
N GLN A 111 5.52 -0.93 18.30
CA GLN A 111 5.28 0.50 18.50
C GLN A 111 6.36 1.35 17.80
N GLY A 112 7.63 0.99 17.94
CA GLY A 112 8.73 1.66 17.25
C GLY A 112 8.62 1.59 15.73
N ASP A 113 8.29 0.42 15.18
CA ASP A 113 8.08 0.23 13.74
C ASP A 113 6.87 1.01 13.21
N ALA A 114 5.78 1.05 13.99
CA ALA A 114 4.60 1.83 13.65
C ALA A 114 4.92 3.33 13.60
N GLU A 115 5.64 3.85 14.61
CA GLU A 115 6.05 5.25 14.65
C GLU A 115 7.02 5.61 13.52
N ALA A 116 7.98 4.73 13.22
CA ALA A 116 8.89 4.92 12.08
C ALA A 116 8.13 4.96 10.74
N LYS A 117 7.16 4.04 10.55
CA LYS A 117 6.31 4.03 9.36
C LYS A 117 5.44 5.28 9.26
N THR A 118 4.80 5.72 10.33
CA THR A 118 3.96 6.94 10.30
C THR A 118 4.80 8.18 10.00
N LYS A 119 6.00 8.31 10.59
CA LYS A 119 6.95 9.38 10.23
C LYS A 119 7.32 9.34 8.75
N GLY A 120 7.72 8.17 8.24
CA GLY A 120 8.09 8.02 6.82
C GLY A 120 6.92 8.32 5.86
N LEU A 121 5.70 7.95 6.25
CA LEU A 121 4.47 8.28 5.51
C LEU A 121 4.21 9.78 5.48
N ILE A 122 4.34 10.46 6.62
CA ILE A 122 4.16 11.92 6.72
C ILE A 122 5.18 12.65 5.84
N GLU A 123 6.45 12.26 5.92
CA GLU A 123 7.53 12.86 5.10
C GLU A 123 7.30 12.62 3.61
N SER A 124 6.88 11.41 3.23
CA SER A 124 6.53 11.09 1.84
C SER A 124 5.33 11.89 1.34
N LEU A 125 4.34 12.15 2.21
CA LEU A 125 3.15 12.93 1.89
C LEU A 125 3.52 14.41 1.71
N ASP A 126 4.37 14.95 2.57
CA ASP A 126 4.87 16.32 2.47
C ASP A 126 5.69 16.52 1.19
N GLN A 127 6.60 15.58 0.89
CA GLN A 127 7.37 15.59 -0.35
C GLN A 127 6.43 15.56 -1.58
N ARG A 128 5.43 14.69 -1.59
CA ARG A 128 4.46 14.63 -2.70
C ARG A 128 3.63 15.91 -2.83
N ASN A 129 3.19 16.49 -1.71
CA ASN A 129 2.46 17.76 -1.73
C ASN A 129 3.33 18.89 -2.32
N SER A 130 4.62 18.94 -1.99
CA SER A 130 5.54 19.91 -2.58
C SER A 130 5.70 19.71 -4.09
N GLN A 131 5.77 18.46 -4.56
CA GLN A 131 5.83 18.14 -5.99
C GLN A 131 4.55 18.53 -6.73
N VAL A 132 3.37 18.26 -6.14
CA VAL A 132 2.08 18.67 -6.72
C VAL A 132 2.03 20.18 -6.85
N LYS A 133 2.42 20.92 -5.81
CA LYS A 133 2.46 22.39 -5.84
C LYS A 133 3.41 22.92 -6.91
N GLU A 134 4.56 22.29 -7.12
CA GLU A 134 5.50 22.69 -8.17
C GLU A 134 4.94 22.38 -9.57
N LEU A 135 4.29 21.23 -9.76
CA LEU A 135 3.63 20.88 -11.02
C LEU A 135 2.48 21.84 -11.35
N GLU A 136 1.69 22.24 -10.35
CA GLU A 136 0.65 23.26 -10.50
C GLU A 136 1.25 24.60 -10.94
N ARG A 137 2.38 25.00 -10.32
CA ARG A 137 3.11 26.22 -10.68
C ARG A 137 3.61 26.18 -12.12
N HIS A 138 4.29 25.10 -12.52
CA HIS A 138 4.75 24.89 -13.89
C HIS A 138 3.61 24.88 -14.91
N THR A 139 2.48 24.25 -14.57
CA THR A 139 1.32 24.22 -15.47
C THR A 139 0.73 25.62 -15.66
N SER A 140 0.63 26.39 -14.58
CA SER A 140 0.19 27.79 -14.65
C SER A 140 1.16 28.64 -15.48
N GLU A 141 2.46 28.46 -15.31
CA GLU A 141 3.49 29.18 -16.06
C GLU A 141 3.47 28.84 -17.55
N LEU A 142 3.42 27.55 -17.89
CA LEU A 142 3.31 27.08 -19.28
C LEU A 142 2.04 27.61 -19.95
N ASN A 143 0.91 27.63 -19.25
CA ASN A 143 -0.33 28.21 -19.77
C ASN A 143 -0.18 29.71 -20.05
N GLN A 144 0.48 30.46 -19.14
CA GLN A 144 0.75 31.88 -19.36
C GLN A 144 1.66 32.09 -20.57
N GLN A 145 2.75 31.31 -20.69
CA GLN A 145 3.65 31.38 -21.84
C GLN A 145 2.94 31.06 -23.16
N LEU A 146 2.01 30.10 -23.17
CA LEU A 146 1.21 29.80 -24.35
C LEU A 146 0.29 30.96 -24.74
N ILE A 147 -0.32 31.63 -23.76
CA ILE A 147 -1.16 32.81 -24.01
C ILE A 147 -0.29 33.95 -24.57
N ASP A 148 0.86 34.22 -23.95
CA ASP A 148 1.76 35.29 -24.36
C ASP A 148 2.29 35.06 -25.79
N ALA A 149 2.76 33.84 -26.09
CA ALA A 149 3.23 33.47 -27.43
C ALA A 149 2.12 33.55 -28.49
N GLN A 150 0.89 33.14 -28.17
CA GLN A 150 -0.25 33.32 -29.08
C GLN A 150 -0.57 34.80 -29.32
N THR A 151 -0.44 35.62 -28.29
CA THR A 151 -0.68 37.07 -28.36
C THR A 151 0.39 37.76 -29.21
N GLU A 152 1.66 37.39 -29.04
CA GLU A 152 2.79 37.87 -29.84
C GLU A 152 2.63 37.48 -31.32
N ILE A 153 2.25 36.23 -31.62
CA ILE A 153 1.96 35.80 -33.00
C ILE A 153 0.83 36.66 -33.60
N ARG A 154 -0.22 36.97 -32.83
CA ARG A 154 -1.32 37.82 -33.29
C ARG A 154 -0.84 39.25 -33.55
N GLU A 155 -0.03 39.83 -32.67
CA GLU A 155 0.50 41.18 -32.88
C GLU A 155 1.40 41.25 -34.12
N LEU A 156 2.29 40.27 -34.29
CA LEU A 156 3.24 40.23 -35.39
C LEU A 156 2.51 40.11 -36.72
N ARG A 157 1.43 39.30 -36.78
CA ARG A 157 0.56 39.23 -37.96
C ARG A 157 -0.10 40.57 -38.27
N ALA A 158 -0.66 41.25 -37.25
CA ALA A 158 -1.27 42.56 -37.43
C ALA A 158 -0.25 43.64 -37.90
N ARG A 159 0.98 43.60 -37.37
CA ARG A 159 2.07 44.47 -37.84
C ARG A 159 2.46 44.17 -39.29
N ILE A 160 2.55 42.89 -39.67
CA ILE A 160 2.86 42.50 -41.04
C ILE A 160 1.77 42.98 -42.00
N ASP A 161 0.49 42.83 -41.64
CA ASP A 161 -0.62 43.25 -42.49
C ASP A 161 -0.67 44.78 -42.63
N THR A 162 -0.49 45.53 -41.54
CA THR A 162 -0.43 47.00 -41.61
C THR A 162 0.78 47.50 -42.42
N GLN A 163 1.96 46.87 -42.28
CA GLN A 163 3.11 47.20 -43.11
C GLN A 163 2.87 46.90 -44.59
N LYS A 164 2.24 45.77 -44.91
CA LYS A 164 1.86 45.44 -46.29
C LYS A 164 0.91 46.49 -46.86
N ASP A 165 -0.12 46.86 -46.12
CA ASP A 165 -1.11 47.84 -46.55
C ASP A 165 -0.49 49.22 -46.80
N ASP A 166 0.41 49.67 -45.91
CA ASP A 166 1.14 50.95 -46.07
C ASP A 166 2.06 50.92 -47.30
N LEU A 167 2.80 49.83 -47.51
CA LEU A 167 3.62 49.64 -48.70
C LEU A 167 2.75 49.64 -49.98
N LEU A 168 1.64 48.91 -49.98
CA LEU A 168 0.70 48.86 -51.12
C LEU A 168 0.12 50.24 -51.43
N MET A 169 -0.31 50.98 -50.41
CA MET A 169 -0.81 52.36 -50.57
C MET A 169 0.24 53.28 -51.16
N ARG A 170 1.50 53.17 -50.71
CA ARG A 170 2.61 53.96 -51.23
C ARG A 170 2.92 53.65 -52.70
N TYR A 171 3.01 52.38 -53.09
CA TYR A 171 3.20 52.00 -54.49
C TYR A 171 2.02 52.38 -55.38
N PHE A 172 0.79 52.24 -54.88
CA PHE A 172 -0.41 52.68 -55.60
C PHE A 172 -0.41 54.18 -55.84
N ALA A 173 -0.05 55.00 -54.85
CA ALA A 173 0.06 56.45 -54.98
C ALA A 173 1.09 56.85 -56.05
N TYR A 174 2.28 56.23 -56.05
CA TYR A 174 3.29 56.48 -57.09
C TYR A 174 2.82 56.02 -58.47
N GLY A 175 2.22 54.83 -58.58
CA GLY A 175 1.68 54.32 -59.85
C GLY A 175 0.58 55.22 -60.42
N GLY A 176 -0.35 55.68 -59.56
CA GLY A 176 -1.42 56.61 -59.94
C GLY A 176 -0.88 57.96 -60.40
N MET A 177 0.13 58.51 -59.72
CA MET A 177 0.80 59.75 -60.13
C MET A 177 1.47 59.61 -61.50
N VAL A 178 2.20 58.51 -61.73
CA VAL A 178 2.86 58.25 -63.02
C VAL A 178 1.84 58.03 -64.14
N ALA A 179 0.79 57.25 -63.90
CA ALA A 179 -0.26 57.00 -64.89
C ALA A 179 -1.04 58.29 -65.23
N GLY A 180 -1.40 59.10 -64.23
CA GLY A 180 -2.05 60.39 -64.42
C GLY A 180 -1.19 61.39 -65.19
N GLY A 181 0.09 61.50 -64.81
CA GLY A 181 1.05 62.32 -65.54
C GLY A 181 1.22 61.86 -67.00
N GLY A 182 1.43 60.56 -67.21
CA GLY A 182 1.56 59.96 -68.54
C GLY A 182 0.33 60.18 -69.43
N LEU A 183 -0.87 60.11 -68.87
CA LEU A 183 -2.12 60.38 -69.58
C LEU A 183 -2.25 61.87 -69.96
N LEU A 184 -1.96 62.77 -69.02
CA LEU A 184 -1.94 64.21 -69.29
C LEU A 184 -0.96 64.56 -70.40
N PHE A 185 0.28 64.06 -70.31
CA PHE A 185 1.27 64.23 -71.37
C PHE A 185 0.81 63.60 -72.69
N GLY A 186 0.28 62.38 -72.67
CA GLY A 186 -0.23 61.68 -73.86
C GLY A 186 -1.38 62.41 -74.57
N LEU A 187 -2.23 63.15 -73.83
CA LEU A 187 -3.32 63.95 -74.40
C LEU A 187 -2.83 65.32 -74.91
N ILE A 188 -1.87 65.94 -74.22
CA ILE A 188 -1.38 67.30 -74.51
C ILE A 188 -0.34 67.31 -75.64
N LEU A 189 0.57 66.33 -75.69
CA LEU A 189 1.63 66.27 -76.70
C LEU A 189 1.12 66.26 -78.17
N PRO A 190 0.06 65.52 -78.54
CA PRO A 190 -0.48 65.52 -79.91
C PRO A 190 -1.01 66.88 -80.36
N HIS A 191 -1.42 67.73 -79.42
CA HIS A 191 -2.00 69.03 -79.72
C HIS A 191 -0.95 70.13 -79.88
N LEU A 192 0.21 69.99 -79.23
CA LEU A 192 1.33 70.94 -79.34
C LEU A 192 2.31 70.61 -80.48
N ILE A 193 2.39 69.36 -80.93
CA ILE A 193 3.28 68.97 -82.03
C ILE A 193 2.57 69.20 -83.37
N PRO A 194 3.06 70.11 -84.24
CA PRO A 194 2.47 70.33 -85.55
C PRO A 194 2.61 69.06 -86.42
N ARG A 195 1.49 68.59 -86.99
CA ARG A 195 1.48 67.50 -87.96
C ARG A 195 2.45 67.81 -89.11
N ARG A 196 3.50 66.99 -89.26
CA ARG A 196 4.38 67.08 -90.44
C ARG A 196 3.54 66.80 -91.70
N LYS A 197 3.42 67.80 -92.57
CA LYS A 197 2.85 67.64 -93.93
C LYS A 197 3.61 66.55 -94.66
N LYS A 198 2.91 65.50 -95.10
CA LYS A 198 3.41 64.59 -96.14
C LYS A 198 3.51 65.41 -97.44
N ARG A 199 4.74 65.68 -97.89
CA ARG A 199 4.99 66.28 -99.20
C ARG A 199 4.95 65.15 -100.23
N ASN A 200 3.83 65.03 -100.95
CA ASN A 200 3.78 64.19 -102.14
C ASN A 200 4.43 65.00 -103.27
N ASN A 201 5.52 64.47 -103.83
CA ASN A 201 6.21 65.08 -104.95
C ASN A 201 5.38 64.87 -106.22
N GLY A 202 4.96 65.94 -106.87
CA GLY A 202 4.40 65.92 -108.22
C GLY A 202 5.14 66.93 -109.08
N TRP A 203 5.80 66.45 -110.14
CA TRP A 203 6.34 67.24 -111.24
C TRP A 203 5.30 67.28 -112.38
N ALA A 204 4.87 68.48 -112.78
CA ALA A 204 4.38 68.91 -114.11
C ALA A 204 3.92 70.37 -114.01
#